data_AF-A0A371MQU7-F1
#
_entry.id   AF-A0A371MQU7-F1
#
_cell.length_a   1.000
_cell.length_b   1.000
_cell.length_c   1.000
_cell.angle_alpha   90.00
_cell.angle_beta   90.00
_cell.angle_gamma   90.00
#
_symmetry.space_group_name_H-M   'P 1'
#
loop_
_entity.id
_entity.type
_entity.pdbx_description
1 polymer ?
#
loop_
_entity_poly.entity_id
_entity_poly.type
_entity_poly.pdbx_seq_one_letter_code
_entity_poly.pdbx_strand_id
1 'polypeptide(L)'
;DALFGRSPDNIFLFGKAGVGKTAVTNFVLSELQREALRRDTADEIHVTKVNCNNQSVYSTVRHLVNSLRPEDTATFPKKGPSTADAFEELYTQMERLGGTHLFVLDEIDHLSNPDPLLYEFPRARANGHIKEAKVGLIGISNNYTFRNTL
;
A
#
# COMPACT_ATOMS: atom_id res chain seq x y z
N ASP A 1 -1.20 15.50 -3.21
CA ASP A 1 0.26 15.46 -3.41
C ASP A 1 0.73 14.66 -4.62
N ALA A 2 0.24 13.43 -4.83
CA ALA A 2 0.69 12.57 -5.95
C ALA A 2 0.64 13.21 -7.36
N LEU A 3 -0.39 14.01 -7.68
CA LEU A 3 -0.51 14.69 -8.99
C LEU A 3 0.56 15.76 -9.26
N PHE A 4 1.37 16.09 -8.27
CA PHE A 4 2.45 17.07 -8.36
C PHE A 4 3.84 16.43 -8.13
N GLY A 5 3.93 15.10 -8.27
CA GLY A 5 5.19 14.36 -8.08
C GLY A 5 5.69 14.36 -6.64
N ARG A 6 4.81 14.61 -5.66
CA ARG A 6 5.14 14.61 -4.22
C ARG A 6 4.74 13.29 -3.59
N SER A 7 5.45 12.90 -2.53
CA SER A 7 5.08 11.72 -1.75
C SER A 7 3.67 11.88 -1.20
N PRO A 8 2.78 10.91 -1.41
CA PRO A 8 1.44 10.94 -0.84
C PRO A 8 1.49 10.72 0.67
N ASP A 9 0.60 11.40 1.40
CA ASP A 9 0.38 11.13 2.82
C ASP A 9 -0.39 9.82 3.03
N ASN A 10 -0.20 9.21 4.20
CA ASN A 10 -1.01 8.07 4.62
C ASN A 10 -2.42 8.54 5.01
N ILE A 11 -3.44 7.82 4.55
CA ILE A 11 -4.85 8.11 4.79
C ILE A 11 -5.49 6.93 5.51
N PHE A 12 -6.26 7.21 6.57
CA PHE A 12 -7.03 6.20 7.28
C PHE A 12 -8.52 6.52 7.26
N LEU A 13 -9.32 5.56 6.78
CA LEU A 13 -10.76 5.67 6.64
C LEU A 13 -11.45 4.76 7.65
N PHE A 14 -12.21 5.38 8.56
CA PHE A 14 -12.97 4.69 9.60
C PHE A 14 -14.46 4.82 9.39
N GLY A 15 -15.20 3.73 9.57
CA GLY A 15 -16.65 3.77 9.51
C GLY A 15 -17.27 2.39 9.62
N LYS A 16 -18.55 2.31 10.00
CA LYS A 16 -19.28 1.02 10.01
C LYS A 16 -19.18 0.29 8.66
N ALA A 17 -19.36 -1.03 8.68
CA ALA A 17 -19.48 -1.81 7.44
C ALA A 17 -20.66 -1.31 6.60
N GLY A 18 -20.54 -1.37 5.27
CA GLY A 18 -21.62 -0.99 4.35
C GLY A 18 -21.79 0.51 4.07
N VAL A 19 -21.00 1.40 4.67
CA VAL A 19 -21.09 2.87 4.41
C VAL A 19 -20.36 3.34 3.15
N GLY A 20 -19.91 2.40 2.31
CA GLY A 20 -19.30 2.72 1.01
C GLY A 20 -17.82 3.10 1.02
N LYS A 21 -17.09 2.95 2.14
CA LYS A 21 -15.64 3.29 2.23
C LYS A 21 -14.84 2.75 1.06
N THR A 22 -14.87 1.44 0.87
CA THR A 22 -14.17 0.74 -0.21
C THR A 22 -14.60 1.21 -1.60
N ALA A 23 -15.90 1.43 -1.81
CA ALA A 23 -16.42 1.87 -3.11
C ALA A 23 -15.95 3.29 -3.45
N VAL A 24 -16.01 4.21 -2.47
CA VAL A 24 -15.52 5.58 -2.62
C VAL A 24 -14.02 5.61 -2.82
N THR A 25 -13.24 4.83 -2.06
CA THR A 25 -11.79 4.72 -2.25
C THR A 25 -11.44 4.27 -3.66
N ASN A 26 -12.09 3.21 -4.16
CA ASN A 26 -11.86 2.71 -5.51
C ASN A 26 -12.20 3.76 -6.57
N PHE A 27 -13.34 4.45 -6.42
CA PHE A 27 -13.72 5.53 -7.32
C PHE A 27 -12.66 6.63 -7.34
N VAL A 28 -12.31 7.19 -6.18
CA VAL A 28 -11.33 8.28 -6.08
C VAL A 28 -9.97 7.88 -6.63
N LEU A 29 -9.50 6.66 -6.38
CA LEU A 29 -8.22 6.18 -6.91
C LEU A 29 -8.24 6.00 -8.43
N SER A 30 -9.36 5.53 -8.99
CA SER A 30 -9.50 5.42 -10.45
C SER A 30 -9.50 6.80 -11.13
N GLU A 31 -10.15 7.79 -10.50
CA GLU A 31 -10.15 9.18 -10.95
C GLU A 31 -8.74 9.77 -10.86
N LEU A 32 -8.02 9.50 -9.77
CA LEU A 32 -6.65 9.94 -9.54
C LEU A 32 -5.70 9.39 -10.61
N GLN A 33 -5.75 8.08 -10.89
CA GLN A 33 -4.91 7.47 -11.94
C GLN A 33 -5.24 8.07 -13.31
N ARG A 34 -6.53 8.26 -13.63
CA ARG A 34 -6.94 8.86 -14.91
C ARG A 34 -6.46 10.31 -15.06
N GLU A 35 -6.48 11.08 -13.99
CA GLU A 35 -5.99 12.46 -13.99
C GLU A 35 -4.46 12.53 -14.07
N ALA A 36 -3.75 11.60 -13.42
CA ALA A 36 -2.30 11.52 -13.50
C ALA A 36 -1.80 11.28 -14.94
N LEU A 37 -2.50 10.43 -15.71
CA LEU A 37 -2.19 10.19 -17.13
C LEU A 37 -2.31 11.43 -18.02
N ARG A 38 -2.97 12.49 -17.56
CA ARG A 38 -3.17 13.74 -18.32
C ARG A 38 -2.17 14.84 -17.94
N ARG A 39 -1.27 14.57 -16.99
CA ARG A 39 -0.35 15.57 -16.43
C ARG A 39 1.09 15.14 -16.61
N ASP A 40 1.86 15.94 -17.32
CA ASP A 40 3.30 15.70 -17.54
C ASP A 40 4.11 15.74 -16.23
N THR A 41 3.59 16.39 -15.18
CA THR A 41 4.26 16.50 -13.87
C THR A 41 3.93 15.37 -12.91
N ALA A 42 3.00 14.49 -13.26
CA ALA A 42 2.59 13.39 -12.38
C ALA A 42 3.48 12.17 -12.64
N ASP A 43 3.94 11.54 -11.56
CA ASP A 43 4.55 10.22 -11.68
C ASP A 43 3.50 9.19 -12.11
N GLU A 44 3.95 8.07 -12.68
CA GLU A 44 3.08 6.90 -12.84
C GLU A 44 2.53 6.46 -11.47
N ILE A 45 1.22 6.21 -11.40
CA ILE A 45 0.52 5.83 -10.17
C ILE A 45 0.14 4.35 -10.23
N HIS A 46 0.80 3.56 -9.38
CA HIS A 46 0.49 2.15 -9.16
C HIS A 46 -0.45 2.02 -7.96
N VAL A 47 -1.64 1.47 -8.17
CA VAL A 47 -2.60 1.19 -7.10
C VAL A 47 -2.67 -0.31 -6.88
N THR A 48 -2.30 -0.77 -5.69
CA THR A 48 -2.46 -2.18 -5.29
C THR A 48 -3.36 -2.27 -4.07
N LYS A 49 -4.34 -3.18 -4.12
CA LYS A 49 -5.31 -3.37 -3.05
C LYS A 49 -5.19 -4.77 -2.44
N VAL A 50 -5.23 -4.85 -1.12
CA VAL A 50 -5.30 -6.09 -0.36
C VAL A 50 -6.47 -6.02 0.61
N ASN A 51 -7.30 -7.07 0.66
CA ASN A 51 -8.22 -7.28 1.77
C ASN A 51 -7.48 -8.08 2.85
N CYS A 52 -7.42 -7.52 4.05
CA CYS A 52 -6.64 -8.05 5.16
C CYS A 52 -7.37 -9.14 5.99
N ASN A 53 -8.60 -9.54 5.62
CA ASN A 53 -9.28 -10.66 6.27
C ASN A 53 -8.45 -11.94 6.16
N ASN A 54 -8.26 -12.59 7.31
CA ASN A 54 -7.50 -13.84 7.43
C ASN A 54 -6.06 -13.72 6.88
N GLN A 55 -5.50 -12.51 6.82
CA GLN A 55 -4.10 -12.27 6.44
C GLN A 55 -3.23 -12.08 7.68
N SER A 56 -1.95 -12.40 7.53
CA SER A 56 -0.90 -11.89 8.41
C SER A 56 -0.23 -10.69 7.74
N VAL A 57 0.62 -9.96 8.49
CA VAL A 57 1.50 -8.94 7.90
C VAL A 57 2.33 -9.56 6.77
N TYR A 58 2.96 -10.71 7.02
CA TYR A 58 3.76 -11.39 6.01
C TYR A 58 2.97 -11.71 4.74
N SER A 59 1.77 -12.28 4.86
CA SER A 59 0.96 -12.64 3.69
C SER A 59 0.43 -11.41 2.94
N THR A 60 0.17 -10.31 3.67
CA THR A 60 -0.19 -9.00 3.11
C THR A 60 0.97 -8.42 2.29
N VAL A 61 2.17 -8.31 2.88
CA VAL A 61 3.37 -7.81 2.17
C VAL A 61 3.71 -8.71 0.99
N ARG A 62 3.62 -10.04 1.16
CA ARG A 62 3.79 -11.01 0.07
C ARG A 62 2.80 -10.77 -1.08
N HIS A 63 1.56 -10.40 -0.79
CA HIS A 63 0.57 -10.06 -1.82
C HIS A 63 1.03 -8.83 -2.60
N LEU A 64 1.48 -7.78 -1.90
CA LEU A 64 2.00 -6.56 -2.51
C LEU A 64 3.21 -6.87 -3.40
N VAL A 65 4.19 -7.62 -2.90
CA VAL A 65 5.37 -8.06 -3.68
C VAL A 65 4.96 -8.73 -4.98
N ASN A 66 4.06 -9.72 -4.91
CA ASN A 66 3.64 -10.47 -6.10
C ASN A 66 2.82 -9.61 -7.07
N SER A 67 2.17 -8.54 -6.59
CA SER A 67 1.42 -7.62 -7.46
C SER A 67 2.33 -6.68 -8.24
N LEU A 68 3.55 -6.42 -7.74
CA LEU A 68 4.54 -5.57 -8.40
C LEU A 68 5.59 -6.35 -9.21
N ARG A 69 5.64 -7.67 -9.04
CA ARG A 69 6.53 -8.55 -9.81
C ARG A 69 6.01 -8.75 -11.23
N PRO A 70 6.89 -8.91 -12.23
CA PRO A 70 6.49 -9.29 -13.58
C PRO A 70 5.75 -10.64 -13.58
N GLU A 71 4.75 -10.79 -14.45
CA GLU A 71 3.86 -11.97 -14.50
C GLU A 71 4.60 -13.29 -14.79
N ASP A 72 5.75 -13.23 -15.45
CA ASP A 72 6.58 -14.37 -15.83
C ASP A 72 7.58 -14.80 -14.74
N THR A 73 7.58 -14.13 -13.58
CA THR A 73 8.50 -14.44 -12.48
C THR A 73 7.90 -15.41 -11.47
N ALA A 74 8.78 -16.18 -10.80
CA ALA A 74 8.35 -17.06 -9.72
C ALA A 74 7.72 -16.24 -8.58
N THR A 75 6.59 -16.74 -8.05
CA THR A 75 5.92 -16.10 -6.91
C THR A 75 6.85 -16.04 -5.71
N PHE A 76 6.81 -14.94 -4.96
CA PHE A 76 7.53 -14.81 -3.71
C PHE A 76 7.17 -16.00 -2.79
N PRO A 77 8.15 -16.65 -2.13
CA PRO A 77 7.90 -17.85 -1.34
C PRO A 77 6.78 -17.67 -0.31
N LYS A 78 6.03 -18.73 -0.01
CA LYS A 78 4.99 -18.71 1.05
C LYS A 78 5.58 -18.79 2.46
N LYS A 79 6.81 -19.30 2.58
CA LYS A 79 7.54 -19.55 3.84
C LYS A 79 9.04 -19.49 3.56
N GLY A 80 9.84 -19.29 4.61
CA GLY A 80 11.31 -19.22 4.53
C GLY A 80 11.80 -17.81 4.83
N PRO A 81 11.48 -16.80 3.99
CA PRO A 81 11.79 -15.41 4.25
C PRO A 81 11.05 -14.89 5.49
N SER A 82 11.71 -14.00 6.22
CA SER A 82 11.11 -13.21 7.30
C SER A 82 10.17 -12.13 6.76
N THR A 83 9.41 -11.49 7.65
CA THR A 83 8.62 -10.30 7.29
C THR A 83 9.50 -9.15 6.81
N ALA A 84 10.69 -8.97 7.40
CA ALA A 84 11.64 -7.95 6.95
C ALA A 84 12.12 -8.23 5.52
N ASP A 85 12.48 -9.49 5.20
CA ASP A 85 12.88 -9.87 3.84
C ASP A 85 11.77 -9.61 2.81
N ALA A 86 10.50 -9.80 3.21
CA ALA A 86 9.35 -9.48 2.38
C ALA A 86 9.19 -7.97 2.14
N PHE A 87 9.47 -7.12 3.14
CA PHE A 87 9.48 -5.66 2.97
C PHE A 87 10.63 -5.19 2.09
N GLU A 88 11.85 -5.71 2.27
CA GLU A 88 12.99 -5.38 1.43
C GLU A 88 12.75 -5.75 -0.04
N GLU A 89 12.14 -6.91 -0.28
CA GLU A 89 11.72 -7.30 -1.61
C GLU A 89 10.64 -6.36 -2.16
N LEU A 90 9.67 -5.94 -1.34
CA LEU A 90 8.64 -4.99 -1.76
C LEU A 90 9.26 -3.66 -2.19
N TYR A 91 10.19 -3.11 -1.41
CA TYR A 91 10.92 -1.89 -1.74
C TYR A 91 11.74 -2.04 -3.01
N THR A 92 12.37 -3.19 -3.21
CA THR A 92 13.11 -3.51 -4.44
C THR A 92 12.18 -3.46 -5.66
N GLN A 93 10.98 -4.05 -5.58
CA GLN A 93 10.02 -4.00 -6.68
C GLN A 93 9.46 -2.59 -6.91
N MET A 94 9.25 -1.81 -5.84
CA MET A 94 8.81 -0.42 -5.96
C MET A 94 9.87 0.44 -6.67
N GLU A 95 11.14 0.35 -6.29
CA GLU A 95 12.24 1.08 -6.96
C GLU A 95 12.39 0.66 -8.42
N ARG A 96 12.24 -0.64 -8.72
CA ARG A 96 12.30 -1.15 -10.09
C ARG A 96 11.23 -0.52 -10.98
N LEU A 97 10.03 -0.33 -10.47
CA LEU A 97 8.92 0.31 -11.18
C LEU A 97 9.03 1.84 -11.16
N GLY A 98 9.64 2.41 -10.11
CA GLY A 98 9.61 3.84 -9.85
C GLY A 98 8.19 4.32 -9.51
N GLY A 99 7.94 5.60 -9.72
CA GLY A 99 6.59 6.16 -9.60
C GLY A 99 6.03 6.23 -8.18
N THR A 100 4.72 6.45 -8.09
CA THR A 100 3.97 6.53 -6.83
C THR A 100 3.14 5.26 -6.61
N HIS A 101 3.40 4.56 -5.52
CA HIS A 101 2.71 3.36 -5.09
C HIS A 101 1.68 3.68 -4.02
N LEU A 102 0.40 3.44 -4.31
CA LEU A 102 -0.70 3.57 -3.37
C LEU A 102 -1.18 2.18 -2.96
N PHE A 103 -0.94 1.83 -1.70
CA PHE A 103 -1.35 0.55 -1.13
C PHE A 103 -2.63 0.71 -0.33
N VAL A 104 -3.70 0.05 -0.78
CA VAL A 104 -4.98 0.03 -0.07
C VAL A 104 -5.05 -1.23 0.78
N LEU A 105 -5.07 -1.06 2.10
CA LEU A 105 -5.26 -2.12 3.08
C LEU A 105 -6.70 -2.09 3.58
N ASP A 106 -7.56 -2.91 2.97
CA ASP A 106 -8.97 -2.99 3.31
C ASP A 106 -9.18 -3.94 4.50
N GLU A 107 -10.04 -3.54 5.44
CA GLU A 107 -10.30 -4.29 6.69
C GLU A 107 -9.03 -4.56 7.50
N ILE A 108 -8.16 -3.54 7.61
CA ILE A 108 -6.87 -3.63 8.29
C ILE A 108 -6.99 -4.03 9.78
N ASP A 109 -8.14 -3.77 10.40
CA ASP A 109 -8.45 -4.19 11.77
C ASP A 109 -8.53 -5.72 11.98
N HIS A 110 -8.57 -6.50 10.89
CA HIS A 110 -8.49 -7.95 10.97
C HIS A 110 -7.07 -8.49 11.08
N LEU A 111 -6.04 -7.67 10.87
CA LEU A 111 -4.66 -8.06 11.15
C LEU A 111 -4.45 -8.13 12.66
N SER A 112 -3.83 -9.21 13.14
CA SER A 112 -3.50 -9.37 14.56
C SER A 112 -2.57 -8.28 15.09
N ASN A 113 -1.66 -7.79 14.24
CA ASN A 113 -0.80 -6.65 14.51
C ASN A 113 -0.48 -5.91 13.20
N PRO A 114 -1.17 -4.80 12.88
CA PRO A 114 -0.91 -4.02 11.68
C PRO A 114 0.26 -3.04 11.81
N ASP A 115 0.75 -2.79 13.03
CA ASP A 115 1.81 -1.82 13.34
C ASP A 115 3.00 -1.85 12.38
N PRO A 116 3.56 -3.04 12.01
CA PRO A 116 4.68 -3.06 11.07
C PRO A 116 4.34 -2.41 9.72
N LEU A 117 3.13 -2.62 9.17
CA LEU A 117 2.72 -1.96 7.92
C LEU A 117 2.61 -0.44 8.11
N LEU A 118 2.09 -0.02 9.25
CA LEU A 118 1.87 1.40 9.58
C LEU A 118 3.18 2.15 9.80
N TYR A 119 4.20 1.48 10.34
CA TYR A 119 5.51 2.08 10.63
C TYR A 119 6.48 2.00 9.46
N GLU A 120 6.52 0.88 8.74
CA GLU A 120 7.51 0.62 7.69
C GLU A 120 7.30 1.52 6.47
N PHE A 121 6.06 1.65 5.97
CA PHE A 121 5.79 2.45 4.76
C PHE A 121 6.13 3.94 4.86
N PRO A 122 5.71 4.69 5.90
CA PRO A 122 6.12 6.09 6.03
C PRO A 122 7.64 6.25 6.24
N ARG A 123 8.31 5.23 6.80
CA ARG A 123 9.77 5.24 7.03
C ARG A 123 10.58 4.78 5.81
N ALA A 124 9.96 4.16 4.81
CA ALA A 124 10.64 3.60 3.65
C ALA A 124 11.56 4.62 2.96
N ARG A 125 11.13 5.89 2.81
CA ARG A 125 11.99 6.97 2.29
C ARG A 125 13.00 7.47 3.32
N ALA A 126 12.57 7.68 4.57
CA ALA A 126 13.41 8.23 5.64
C ALA A 126 14.62 7.33 5.96
N ASN A 127 14.45 6.02 5.83
CA ASN A 127 15.48 5.01 6.06
C ASN A 127 16.29 4.66 4.80
N GLY A 128 15.98 5.29 3.65
CA GLY A 128 16.72 5.10 2.40
C GLY A 128 16.43 3.80 1.65
N HIS A 129 15.35 3.07 1.99
CA HIS A 129 14.95 1.86 1.25
C HIS A 129 14.40 2.18 -0.14
N ILE A 130 13.77 3.35 -0.30
CA ILE A 130 13.27 3.86 -1.57
C ILE A 130 13.80 5.28 -1.82
N LYS A 131 14.31 5.53 -3.04
CA LYS A 131 14.93 6.77 -3.49
C LYS A 131 13.98 7.50 -4.45
N GLU A 132 13.67 6.86 -5.57
CA GLU A 132 12.85 7.41 -6.65
C GLU A 132 11.37 7.09 -6.46
N ALA A 133 11.08 5.88 -5.94
CA ALA A 133 9.71 5.48 -5.66
C ALA A 133 9.13 6.27 -4.49
N LYS A 134 7.81 6.45 -4.54
CA LYS A 134 7.02 7.10 -3.50
C LYS A 134 5.95 6.12 -3.04
N VAL A 135 5.58 6.18 -1.77
CA VAL A 135 4.59 5.26 -1.19
C VAL A 135 3.57 6.02 -0.36
N GLY A 136 2.30 5.63 -0.49
CA GLY A 136 1.20 6.09 0.34
C GLY A 136 0.33 4.92 0.75
N LEU A 137 -0.05 4.89 2.02
CA LEU A 137 -0.91 3.88 2.58
C LEU A 137 -2.34 4.40 2.70
N ILE A 138 -3.33 3.60 2.29
CA ILE A 138 -4.74 3.86 2.53
C ILE A 138 -5.29 2.71 3.37
N GLY A 139 -5.40 2.92 4.68
CA GLY A 139 -5.98 1.94 5.60
C GLY A 139 -7.50 2.14 5.70
N ILE A 140 -8.28 1.08 5.50
CA ILE A 140 -9.73 1.10 5.69
C ILE A 140 -10.07 0.17 6.85
N SER A 141 -10.82 0.67 7.82
CA SER A 141 -11.22 -0.11 8.98
C SER A 141 -12.70 0.05 9.31
N ASN A 142 -13.30 -1.03 9.79
CA ASN A 142 -14.65 -1.02 10.35
C ASN A 142 -14.70 -0.65 11.85
N ASN A 143 -13.54 -0.60 12.51
CA ASN A 143 -13.40 -0.41 13.94
C ASN A 143 -12.85 0.99 14.28
N TYR A 144 -13.68 1.82 14.94
CA TYR A 144 -13.27 3.17 15.34
C TYR A 144 -12.18 3.19 16.42
N THR A 145 -12.03 2.11 17.20
CA THR A 145 -11.02 2.00 18.26
C THR A 145 -9.60 1.89 17.70
N PHE A 146 -9.46 1.45 16.45
CA PHE A 146 -8.17 1.39 15.75
C PHE A 146 -7.44 2.74 15.70
N ARG A 147 -8.20 3.85 15.71
CA ARG A 147 -7.64 5.20 15.75
C ARG A 147 -6.78 5.46 16.99
N ASN A 148 -7.03 4.77 18.10
CA ASN A 148 -6.26 4.97 19.34
C ASN A 148 -4.96 4.15 19.38
N THR A 149 -4.73 3.31 18.37
CA THR A 149 -3.52 2.47 18.21
C THR A 149 -2.54 3.04 17.19
N LEU A 150 -2.98 4.04 16.41
CA LEU A 150 -2.16 4.86 15.50
C LEU A 150 -1.53 6.05 16.23
#